data_AF-A0A7K2BSN4-F1
#
_entry.id   AF-A0A7K2BSN4-F1
#
_cell.length_a   1.000
_cell.length_b   1.000
_cell.length_c   1.000
_cell.angle_alpha   90.00
_cell.angle_beta   90.00
_cell.angle_gamma   90.00
#
_symmetry.space_group_name_H-M   'P 1'
#
loop_
_entity.id
_entity.type
_entity.pdbx_description
1 polymer ?
#
loop_
_entity_poly.entity_id
_entity_poly.type
_entity_poly.pdbx_seq_one_letter_code
_entity_poly.pdbx_strand_id
1 'polypeptide(L)' 'MTGRTVIVTGATMGLGRVIATRFLEHGADVIACARREPEE' A
#
# COMPACT_ATOMS: atom_id res chain seq x y z
N MET A 1 0.96 -13.50 -2.06
CA MET A 1 1.57 -12.54 -3.00
C MET A 1 3.09 -12.49 -2.89
N THR A 2 3.71 -13.34 -2.06
CA THR A 2 5.16 -13.51 -1.94
C THR A 2 5.90 -13.51 -3.28
N GLY A 3 6.95 -12.69 -3.36
CA GLY A 3 7.78 -12.52 -4.56
C GLY A 3 7.21 -11.58 -5.62
N ARG A 4 6.04 -10.95 -5.39
CA ARG A 4 5.47 -9.94 -6.29
C ARG A 4 5.61 -8.55 -5.69
N THR A 5 5.93 -7.58 -6.55
CA THR A 5 5.94 -6.16 -6.21
C THR A 5 4.66 -5.49 -6.67
N VAL A 6 4.07 -4.64 -5.82
CA VAL A 6 2.83 -3.90 -6.10
C VAL A 6 3.05 -2.42 -5.83
N ILE A 7 2.65 -1.56 -6.77
CA ILE A 7 2.61 -0.10 -6.57
C ILE A 7 1.18 0.29 -6.25
N VAL A 8 0.97 0.99 -5.13
CA VAL A 8 -0.34 1.55 -4.76
C VAL A 8 -0.24 3.07 -4.73
N THR A 9 -1.06 3.74 -5.55
CA THR A 9 -1.19 5.19 -5.55
C THR A 9 -2.32 5.65 -4.63
N GLY A 10 -2.17 6.82 -4.00
CA GLY A 10 -3.11 7.27 -2.97
C GLY A 10 -3.06 6.42 -1.70
N ALA A 11 -1.93 5.75 -1.44
CA ALA A 11 -1.77 4.73 -0.40
C ALA A 11 -1.81 5.24 1.05
N THR A 12 -1.87 6.55 1.28
CA THR A 12 -1.76 7.13 2.63
C THR A 12 -3.09 7.31 3.35
N MET A 13 -4.22 7.13 2.65
CA MET A 13 -5.55 7.30 3.26
C MET A 13 -6.62 6.41 2.62
N GLY A 14 -7.77 6.31 3.29
CA GLY A 14 -8.97 5.63 2.77
C GLY A 14 -8.70 4.22 2.23
N LEU A 15 -9.26 3.91 1.06
CA LEU A 15 -9.09 2.61 0.42
C LEU A 15 -7.65 2.33 0.00
N GLY A 16 -6.88 3.36 -0.42
CA GLY A 16 -5.50 3.18 -0.83
C GLY A 16 -4.65 2.60 0.31
N ARG A 17 -4.85 3.09 1.55
CA ARG A 17 -4.21 2.55 2.75
C ARG A 17 -4.60 1.09 2.97
N VAL A 18 -5.90 0.81 2.97
CA VAL A 18 -6.43 -0.56 3.18
C VAL A 18 -5.85 -1.52 2.13
N ILE A 19 -5.84 -1.13 0.86
CA ILE A 19 -5.33 -1.95 -0.24
C ILE A 19 -3.84 -2.23 -0.06
N ALA A 20 -3.03 -1.20 0.24
CA ALA A 20 -1.60 -1.36 0.51
C ALA A 20 -1.34 -2.33 1.67
N THR A 21 -2.05 -2.15 2.79
CA THR A 21 -1.95 -3.05 3.96
C THR A 21 -2.36 -4.48 3.61
N ARG A 22 -3.45 -4.69 2.86
CA ARG A 22 -3.88 -6.04 2.46
C ARG A 22 -2.83 -6.74 1.58
N PHE A 23 -2.17 -6.02 0.68
CA PHE A 23 -1.09 -6.61 -0.12
C PHE A 23 0.11 -7.01 0.74
N LEU A 24 0.50 -6.16 1.71
CA LEU A 24 1.56 -6.47 2.67
C LEU A 24 1.22 -7.71 3.52
N GLU A 25 0.00 -7.80 4.05
CA GLU A 25 -0.46 -8.97 4.82
C GLU A 25 -0.38 -10.28 4.03
N HIS A 26 -0.53 -10.21 2.70
CA HIS A 26 -0.42 -11.36 1.81
C HIS A 26 1.02 -11.56 1.28
N GLY A 27 2.01 -10.83 1.81
CA GLY A 27 3.44 -11.00 1.53
C GLY A 27 3.94 -10.36 0.23
N ALA A 28 3.20 -9.43 -0.38
CA ALA A 28 3.75 -8.62 -1.46
C ALA A 28 4.74 -7.59 -0.93
N ASP A 29 5.70 -7.20 -1.78
CA ASP A 29 6.53 -6.03 -1.55
C ASP A 29 5.81 -4.80 -2.11
N VAL A 30 5.46 -3.83 -1.26
CA VAL A 30 4.52 -2.76 -1.62
C VAL A 30 5.23 -1.41 -1.65
N ILE A 31 5.18 -0.75 -2.81
CA ILE A 31 5.62 0.63 -3.00
C ILE A 31 4.39 1.54 -2.86
N ALA A 32 4.36 2.33 -1.80
CA ALA A 32 3.32 3.32 -1.56
C ALA A 32 3.70 4.67 -2.18
N CYS A 33 2.80 5.25 -2.99
CA CYS A 33 2.98 6.60 -3.53
C CYS A 33 1.73 7.45 -3.25
N ALA A 34 1.91 8.60 -2.60
CA ALA A 34 0.83 9.55 -2.38
C ALA A 34 1.38 10.98 -2.23
N ARG A 35 0.48 11.96 -2.32
CA ARG A 35 0.81 13.39 -2.20
C ARG A 35 0.77 13.93 -0.76
N ARG A 36 0.13 13.19 0.15
CA ARG A 36 -0.10 13.57 1.55
C ARG A 36 0.52 12.50 2.42
N GLU A 37 1.06 12.91 3.56
CA GLU A 37 1.57 11.99 4.57
C GLU A 37 0.46 11.08 5.10
N PRO A 38 0.78 9.85 5.54
CA PRO A 38 -0.16 9.00 6.25
C PRO A 38 -0.60 9.67 7.56
N GLU A 39 -1.88 9.54 7.88
CA GLU A 39 -2.39 9.88 9.21
C GLU A 39 -1.94 8.80 10.22
N GLU A 40 -1.45 9.24 11.39
CA GLU A 40 -1.01 8.36 12.50
C GLU A 40 -2.10 7.39 12.97
#